data_AF-A0A950FSU0-F1
#
_entry.id   AF-A0A950FSU0-F1
#
_cell.length_a   1.000
_cell.length_b   1.000
_cell.length_c   1.000
_cell.angle_alpha   90.00
_cell.angle_beta   90.00
_cell.angle_gamma   90.00
#
_symmetry.space_group_name_H-M   'P 1'
#
loop_
_entity.id
_entity.type
_entity.pdbx_description
1 polymer ?
#
loop_
_entity_poly.entity_id
_entity_poly.type
_entity_poly.pdbx_seq_one_letter_code
_entity_poly.pdbx_strand_id
1 'polypeptide(L)'
;MIVIFAGPSLDRAARDRCAAEYLPPAAQGDVYKAALRRPNAIGIIDGLFEGVPSVWHKEILWAMSQGIHVVGAASMGALRAAELAPFGMVGIGRVFEQFRDGVLEDDDEVAVLHGDAASGYRPFTEAMVDLRAAVASAVAEGIVPAASADRFVAAAKRLHYRDRTKRAALERAREAGIPERDVAVLDPYLSAHRVSQKREDALALVTYMAAREPSFAEPFSPAFQFQNTIFWQEFTRVVGDVRGGGLPDVGQALTFEDVLDELRLHFGSASTFLQGALLRFLAIRECERSNLLVDEESLKESIERFRREHGLLSGAAFTRWRTSNDLTEVDQVLRFFKDQARVYTVDDRFALNAQHYVLDCLRGSGMYEAVVERAKEKRRFLETAPPPRTQHDVQERVERALDWYASLGGRNGARPESRHVRAGYEDKETFLVALCKEFEFVQAQAATLGSR
;
A
#
# COMPACT_ATOMS: atom_id res chain seq x y z
N MET A 1 -3.75 -9.90 19.56
CA MET A 1 -3.24 -8.51 19.61
C MET A 1 -4.36 -7.53 19.32
N ILE A 2 -4.53 -6.51 20.15
CA ILE A 2 -5.48 -5.41 19.97
C ILE A 2 -4.71 -4.12 19.67
N VAL A 3 -5.23 -3.30 18.75
CA VAL A 3 -4.70 -1.96 18.43
C VAL A 3 -5.79 -0.92 18.68
N ILE A 4 -5.49 0.20 19.32
CA ILE A 4 -6.45 1.29 19.60
C ILE A 4 -5.88 2.64 19.15
N PHE A 5 -6.59 3.35 18.28
CA PHE A 5 -6.27 4.72 17.86
C PHE A 5 -6.92 5.74 18.82
N ALA A 6 -6.10 6.50 19.55
CA ALA A 6 -6.58 7.38 20.61
C ALA A 6 -5.76 8.68 20.73
N GLY A 7 -6.44 9.79 21.05
CA GLY A 7 -5.82 11.08 21.35
C GLY A 7 -6.57 11.84 22.44
N PRO A 8 -7.18 13.00 22.14
CA PRO A 8 -7.73 13.91 23.16
C PRO A 8 -8.87 13.30 23.99
N SER A 9 -9.57 12.29 23.47
CA SER A 9 -10.74 11.72 24.14
C SER A 9 -10.39 10.68 25.20
N LEU A 10 -9.16 10.16 25.22
CA LEU A 10 -8.76 9.10 26.14
C LEU A 10 -7.58 9.51 27.03
N ASP A 11 -7.80 9.50 28.34
CA ASP A 11 -6.73 9.82 29.29
C ASP A 11 -5.65 8.74 29.31
N ARG A 12 -4.42 9.17 29.63
CA ARG A 12 -3.28 8.25 29.72
C ARG A 12 -3.50 7.11 30.73
N ALA A 13 -4.12 7.40 31.87
CA ALA A 13 -4.42 6.41 32.91
C ALA A 13 -5.47 5.36 32.49
N ALA A 14 -6.29 5.67 31.48
CA ALA A 14 -7.28 4.72 30.97
C ALA A 14 -6.64 3.64 30.09
N ARG A 15 -5.44 3.89 29.55
CA ARG A 15 -4.76 2.98 28.64
C ARG A 15 -4.38 1.66 29.31
N ASP A 16 -4.14 1.68 30.62
CA ASP A 16 -3.78 0.50 31.42
C ASP A 16 -4.97 -0.48 31.60
N ARG A 17 -6.19 -0.10 31.20
CA ARG A 17 -7.40 -0.94 31.35
C ARG A 17 -7.54 -2.02 30.29
N CYS A 18 -6.81 -1.92 29.18
CA CYS A 18 -6.82 -2.89 28.10
C CYS A 18 -5.38 -3.12 27.62
N ALA A 19 -4.97 -4.39 27.55
CA ALA A 19 -3.68 -4.78 26.97
C ALA A 19 -3.72 -4.61 25.44
N ALA A 20 -3.55 -3.37 24.99
CA ALA A 20 -3.59 -2.98 23.59
C ALA A 20 -2.39 -2.10 23.22
N GLU A 21 -2.04 -2.11 21.95
CA GLU A 21 -1.14 -1.11 21.39
C GLU A 21 -1.92 0.17 21.10
N TYR A 22 -1.56 1.25 21.78
CA TYR A 22 -2.19 2.56 21.58
C TYR A 22 -1.42 3.38 20.55
N LEU A 23 -2.06 3.63 19.43
CA LEU A 23 -1.56 4.48 18.34
C LEU A 23 -2.13 5.91 18.45
N PRO A 24 -1.50 6.91 17.79
CA PRO A 24 -2.06 8.25 17.61
C PRO A 24 -3.50 8.25 17.07
N PRO A 25 -4.22 9.38 17.08
CA PRO A 25 -5.50 9.50 16.36
C PRO A 25 -5.36 9.05 14.90
N ALA A 26 -6.33 8.28 14.42
CA ALA A 26 -6.27 7.68 13.09
C ALA A 26 -6.31 8.73 11.98
N ALA A 27 -5.33 8.69 11.07
CA ALA A 27 -5.38 9.38 9.79
C ALA A 27 -5.59 8.39 8.64
N GLN A 28 -5.82 8.91 7.43
CA GLN A 28 -5.84 8.12 6.21
C GLN A 28 -4.55 7.30 6.08
N GLY A 29 -4.69 6.00 5.85
CA GLY A 29 -3.57 5.08 5.73
C GLY A 29 -3.22 4.32 7.01
N ASP A 30 -3.61 4.82 8.18
CA ASP A 30 -3.17 4.24 9.45
C ASP A 30 -3.94 2.99 9.83
N VAL A 31 -5.24 2.93 9.54
CA VAL A 31 -6.04 1.71 9.74
C VAL A 31 -5.58 0.62 8.79
N TYR A 32 -5.30 0.96 7.52
CA TYR A 32 -4.64 0.03 6.60
C TYR A 32 -3.28 -0.43 7.15
N LYS A 33 -2.42 0.51 7.56
CA LYS A 33 -1.24 0.40 8.43
C LYS A 33 -1.33 -0.76 9.43
N ALA A 34 -2.25 -0.60 10.37
CA ALA A 34 -2.46 -1.51 11.47
C ALA A 34 -3.02 -2.86 11.02
N ALA A 35 -4.01 -2.87 10.11
CA ALA A 35 -4.64 -4.08 9.62
C ALA A 35 -3.67 -5.03 8.91
N LEU A 36 -2.63 -4.49 8.26
CA LEU A 36 -1.57 -5.29 7.64
C LEU A 36 -0.77 -6.13 8.65
N ARG A 37 -0.76 -5.75 9.92
CA ARG A 37 -0.14 -6.50 11.03
C ARG A 37 -1.06 -7.60 11.57
N ARG A 38 -2.25 -7.75 11.00
CA ARG A 38 -3.28 -8.73 11.36
C ARG A 38 -3.60 -8.77 12.87
N PRO A 39 -3.93 -7.64 13.50
CA PRO A 39 -4.50 -7.67 14.85
C PRO A 39 -5.83 -8.43 14.85
N ASN A 40 -6.20 -8.96 16.01
CA ASN A 40 -7.51 -9.56 16.22
C ASN A 40 -8.62 -8.51 16.22
N ALA A 41 -8.33 -7.33 16.77
CA ALA A 41 -9.27 -6.22 16.81
C ALA A 41 -8.59 -4.86 16.69
N ILE A 42 -9.30 -3.90 16.11
CA ILE A 42 -8.92 -2.49 16.02
C ILE A 42 -10.02 -1.64 16.69
N GLY A 43 -9.62 -0.81 17.65
CA GLY A 43 -10.44 0.22 18.25
C GLY A 43 -10.13 1.58 17.65
N ILE A 44 -11.14 2.35 17.28
CA ILE A 44 -10.99 3.73 16.79
C ILE A 44 -11.73 4.64 17.77
N ILE A 45 -11.01 5.50 18.47
CA ILE A 45 -11.59 6.52 19.34
C ILE A 45 -11.49 7.86 18.62
N ASP A 46 -10.26 8.31 18.36
CA ASP A 46 -9.97 9.60 17.76
C ASP A 46 -9.40 9.47 16.34
N GLY A 47 -9.68 10.48 15.51
CA GLY A 47 -9.09 10.63 14.19
C GLY A 47 -8.57 12.05 14.00
N LEU A 48 -7.58 12.20 13.12
CA LEU A 48 -7.11 13.52 12.71
C LEU A 48 -8.06 14.12 11.66
N PHE A 49 -8.23 15.44 11.74
CA PHE A 49 -9.10 16.23 10.86
C PHE A 49 -8.39 17.53 10.49
N GLU A 50 -8.59 18.01 9.25
CA GLU A 50 -8.01 19.25 8.71
C GLU A 50 -6.48 19.40 8.83
N GLY A 51 -5.77 18.84 7.85
CA GLY A 51 -4.29 18.91 7.72
C GLY A 51 -3.71 17.60 7.19
N VAL A 52 -4.40 16.50 7.50
CA VAL A 52 -4.24 15.19 6.87
C VAL A 52 -5.63 14.65 6.51
N PRO A 53 -5.76 13.86 5.43
CA PRO A 53 -7.04 13.22 5.14
C PRO A 53 -7.46 12.30 6.28
N SER A 54 -8.75 12.31 6.63
CA SER A 54 -9.30 11.45 7.67
C SER A 54 -9.37 9.99 7.22
N VAL A 55 -9.43 9.08 8.19
CA VAL A 55 -9.56 7.64 7.92
C VAL A 55 -10.73 7.35 6.97
N TRP A 56 -10.46 6.59 5.92
CA TRP A 56 -11.47 6.21 4.94
C TRP A 56 -12.31 5.04 5.43
N HIS A 57 -13.62 5.07 5.13
CA HIS A 57 -14.52 3.91 5.31
C HIS A 57 -13.95 2.65 4.69
N LYS A 58 -13.28 2.81 3.55
CA LYS A 58 -12.73 1.70 2.79
C LYS A 58 -11.57 1.01 3.49
N GLU A 59 -10.78 1.73 4.28
CA GLU A 59 -9.74 1.11 5.11
C GLU A 59 -10.35 0.21 6.17
N ILE A 60 -11.44 0.66 6.80
CA ILE A 60 -12.15 -0.09 7.83
C ILE A 60 -12.84 -1.32 7.23
N LEU A 61 -13.57 -1.14 6.12
CA LEU A 61 -14.19 -2.25 5.39
C LEU A 61 -13.14 -3.26 4.91
N TRP A 62 -11.96 -2.79 4.49
CA TRP A 62 -10.87 -3.66 4.12
C TRP A 62 -10.33 -4.43 5.33
N ALA A 63 -10.06 -3.76 6.46
CA ALA A 63 -9.61 -4.42 7.68
C ALA A 63 -10.59 -5.53 8.12
N MET A 64 -11.89 -5.23 8.13
CA MET A 64 -12.95 -6.20 8.42
C MET A 64 -12.96 -7.35 7.41
N SER A 65 -12.75 -7.09 6.12
CA SER A 65 -12.64 -8.13 5.11
C SER A 65 -11.44 -9.08 5.31
N GLN A 66 -10.43 -8.66 6.08
CA GLN A 66 -9.29 -9.48 6.49
C GLN A 66 -9.54 -10.29 7.77
N GLY A 67 -10.78 -10.30 8.28
CA GLY A 67 -11.15 -11.03 9.48
C GLY A 67 -10.88 -10.28 10.79
N ILE A 68 -10.66 -8.96 10.73
CA ILE A 68 -10.34 -8.13 11.89
C ILE A 68 -11.63 -7.53 12.45
N HIS A 69 -11.84 -7.65 13.77
CA HIS A 69 -12.95 -6.96 14.43
C HIS A 69 -12.66 -5.46 14.52
N VAL A 70 -13.61 -4.60 14.16
CA VAL A 70 -13.42 -3.14 14.27
C VAL A 70 -14.50 -2.53 15.15
N VAL A 71 -14.07 -1.74 16.13
CA VAL A 71 -14.92 -1.08 17.13
C VAL A 71 -14.66 0.43 17.12
N GLY A 72 -15.71 1.25 17.19
CA GLY A 72 -15.59 2.72 17.17
C GLY A 72 -16.39 3.42 18.28
N ALA A 73 -15.87 4.52 18.82
CA ALA A 73 -16.54 5.32 19.86
C ALA A 73 -16.06 6.79 19.90
N ALA A 74 -16.73 7.60 20.74
CA ALA A 74 -16.37 8.94 21.20
C ALA A 74 -16.28 10.07 20.16
N SER A 75 -15.43 9.92 19.14
CA SER A 75 -15.07 10.99 18.20
C SER A 75 -15.26 10.50 16.77
N MET A 76 -14.25 10.67 15.90
CA MET A 76 -14.23 10.10 14.55
C MET A 76 -14.58 8.60 14.52
N GLY A 77 -14.23 7.85 15.57
CA GLY A 77 -14.60 6.45 15.72
C GLY A 77 -16.10 6.19 15.81
N ALA A 78 -16.84 7.03 16.54
CA ALA A 78 -18.30 6.92 16.65
C ALA A 78 -18.99 7.21 15.32
N LEU A 79 -18.54 8.23 14.59
CA LEU A 79 -19.05 8.57 13.25
C LEU A 79 -18.86 7.39 12.30
N ARG A 80 -17.63 6.87 12.20
CA ARG A 80 -17.33 5.72 11.32
C ARG A 80 -18.10 4.47 11.73
N ALA A 81 -18.29 4.24 13.03
CA ALA A 81 -19.11 3.14 13.50
C ALA A 81 -20.58 3.29 13.09
N ALA A 82 -21.16 4.49 13.16
CA ALA A 82 -22.54 4.74 12.75
C ALA A 82 -22.74 4.45 11.25
N GLU A 83 -21.81 4.90 10.42
CA GLU A 83 -21.84 4.68 8.97
C GLU A 83 -21.58 3.21 8.57
N LEU A 84 -20.78 2.49 9.35
CA LEU A 84 -20.33 1.12 9.04
C LEU A 84 -20.99 0.02 9.89
N ALA A 85 -21.92 0.37 10.78
CA ALA A 85 -22.70 -0.58 11.54
C ALA A 85 -23.45 -1.60 10.65
N PRO A 86 -24.05 -1.22 9.50
CA PRO A 86 -24.67 -2.18 8.58
C PRO A 86 -23.68 -3.22 8.00
N PHE A 87 -22.38 -2.91 7.99
CA PHE A 87 -21.32 -3.80 7.52
C PHE A 87 -20.67 -4.61 8.64
N GLY A 88 -21.07 -4.38 9.90
CA GLY A 88 -20.64 -5.13 11.08
C GLY A 88 -19.61 -4.43 11.97
N MET A 89 -19.29 -3.15 11.72
CA MET A 89 -18.46 -2.38 12.65
C MET A 89 -19.25 -2.15 13.95
N VAL A 90 -18.64 -2.39 15.10
CA VAL A 90 -19.33 -2.23 16.39
C VAL A 90 -19.17 -0.80 16.88
N GLY A 91 -20.27 -0.09 17.11
CA GLY A 91 -20.25 1.21 17.76
C GLY A 91 -20.53 1.13 19.26
N ILE A 92 -19.82 1.96 20.03
CA ILE A 92 -19.93 2.02 21.49
C ILE A 92 -20.15 3.47 21.93
N GLY A 93 -21.03 3.66 22.91
CA GLY A 93 -21.23 4.93 23.59
C GLY A 93 -22.32 5.80 22.99
N ARG A 94 -22.63 6.89 23.69
CA ARG A 94 -23.78 7.75 23.41
C ARG A 94 -23.60 8.55 22.13
N VAL A 95 -22.36 8.98 21.81
CA VAL A 95 -22.07 9.70 20.58
C VAL A 95 -22.35 8.83 19.36
N PHE A 96 -21.97 7.55 19.41
CA PHE A 96 -22.31 6.59 18.35
C PHE A 96 -23.82 6.43 18.20
N GLU A 97 -24.55 6.22 19.30
CA GLU A 97 -26.01 6.08 19.28
C GLU A 97 -26.68 7.30 18.66
N GLN A 98 -26.21 8.50 19.00
CA GLN A 98 -26.74 9.75 18.46
C GLN A 98 -26.50 9.91 16.96
N PHE A 99 -25.32 9.51 16.44
CA PHE A 99 -25.09 9.50 14.98
C PHE A 99 -25.92 8.41 14.27
N ARG A 100 -25.97 7.20 14.85
CA ARG A 100 -26.73 6.07 14.29
C ARG A 100 -28.23 6.41 14.18
N ASP A 101 -28.76 7.09 15.18
CA ASP A 101 -30.19 7.42 15.27
C ASP A 101 -30.52 8.75 14.56
N GLY A 102 -29.55 9.41 13.91
CA GLY A 102 -29.73 10.66 13.17
C GLY A 102 -29.99 11.89 14.06
N VAL A 103 -29.69 11.80 15.36
CA VAL A 103 -29.76 12.95 16.28
C VAL A 103 -28.61 13.93 16.01
N LEU A 104 -27.45 13.41 15.60
CA LEU A 104 -26.31 14.17 15.13
C LEU A 104 -26.03 13.78 13.68
N GLU A 105 -25.81 14.77 12.82
CA GLU A 105 -25.49 14.56 11.40
C GLU A 105 -24.18 15.25 10.99
N ASP A 106 -23.77 16.31 11.70
CA ASP A 106 -22.58 17.09 11.35
C ASP A 106 -21.30 16.53 12.00
N ASP A 107 -20.23 16.40 11.19
CA ASP A 107 -18.90 15.97 11.65
C ASP A 107 -18.29 16.91 12.71
N ASP A 108 -18.66 18.20 12.69
CA ASP A 108 -18.15 19.20 13.64
C ASP A 108 -18.64 18.99 15.08
N GLU A 109 -19.61 18.08 15.30
CA GLU A 109 -20.13 17.74 16.62
C GLU A 109 -19.04 17.14 17.52
N VAL A 110 -18.12 16.38 16.91
CA VAL A 110 -17.01 15.70 17.60
C VAL A 110 -15.64 16.35 17.37
N ALA A 111 -15.54 17.26 16.41
CA ALA A 111 -14.30 17.90 16.02
C ALA A 111 -13.74 18.84 17.11
N VAL A 112 -12.43 18.75 17.36
CA VAL A 112 -11.69 19.62 18.28
C VAL A 112 -10.33 19.96 17.70
N LEU A 113 -9.83 21.16 17.97
CA LEU A 113 -8.41 21.47 17.83
C LEU A 113 -7.68 20.93 19.04
N HIS A 114 -6.57 20.24 18.82
CA HIS A 114 -5.75 19.69 19.89
C HIS A 114 -4.27 19.79 19.56
N GLY A 115 -3.43 19.74 20.59
CA GLY A 115 -1.98 19.71 20.41
C GLY A 115 -1.48 18.35 19.89
N ASP A 116 -0.17 18.24 19.71
CA ASP A 116 0.48 17.02 19.23
C ASP A 116 0.66 15.96 20.34
N ALA A 117 1.35 14.86 20.01
CA ALA A 117 1.68 13.80 20.95
C ALA A 117 2.52 14.29 22.15
N ALA A 118 3.41 15.27 21.96
CA ALA A 118 4.27 15.81 23.02
C ALA A 118 3.46 16.55 24.09
N SER A 119 2.37 17.21 23.67
CA SER A 119 1.39 17.83 24.56
C SER A 119 0.33 16.86 25.10
N GLY A 120 0.39 15.57 24.75
CA GLY A 120 -0.61 14.57 25.11
C GLY A 120 -1.97 14.78 24.44
N TYR A 121 -1.98 15.40 23.25
CA TYR A 121 -3.20 15.75 22.51
C TYR A 121 -4.15 16.65 23.28
N ARG A 122 -3.64 17.60 24.08
CA ARG A 122 -4.48 18.50 24.86
C ARG A 122 -5.43 19.29 23.94
N PRO A 123 -6.76 19.28 24.17
CA PRO A 123 -7.70 20.06 23.38
C PRO A 123 -7.56 21.57 23.66
N PHE A 124 -7.62 22.37 22.61
CA PHE A 124 -7.69 23.84 22.63
C PHE A 124 -9.12 24.36 22.47
N THR A 125 -9.99 23.57 21.83
CA THR A 125 -11.41 23.86 21.64
C THR A 125 -12.28 22.72 22.20
N GLU A 126 -13.57 22.99 22.33
CA GLU A 126 -14.55 22.07 22.91
C GLU A 126 -15.33 21.34 21.81
N ALA A 127 -15.58 20.04 22.01
CA ALA A 127 -16.50 19.31 21.16
C ALA A 127 -17.94 19.75 21.44
N MET A 128 -18.78 19.83 20.40
CA MET A 128 -20.17 20.22 20.59
C MET A 128 -20.93 19.20 21.44
N VAL A 129 -20.65 17.90 21.27
CA VAL A 129 -21.26 16.83 22.09
C VAL A 129 -20.96 16.99 23.57
N ASP A 130 -19.75 17.43 23.93
CA ASP A 130 -19.36 17.65 25.32
C ASP A 130 -20.07 18.89 25.89
N LEU A 131 -20.19 19.97 25.11
CA LEU A 131 -20.96 21.15 25.51
C LEU A 131 -22.45 20.82 25.71
N ARG A 132 -23.05 20.03 24.81
CA ARG A 132 -24.44 19.57 24.95
C ARG A 132 -24.63 18.73 26.22
N ALA A 133 -23.72 17.79 26.48
CA ALA A 133 -23.77 16.93 27.66
C ALA A 133 -23.64 17.76 28.96
N ALA A 134 -22.68 18.68 29.02
CA ALA A 134 -22.47 19.53 30.19
C ALA A 134 -23.69 20.42 30.48
N VAL A 135 -24.27 21.04 29.45
CA VAL A 135 -25.45 21.90 29.61
C VAL A 135 -26.69 21.09 29.97
N ALA A 136 -26.87 19.89 29.39
CA ALA A 136 -27.95 18.99 29.77
C ALA A 136 -27.86 18.56 31.24
N SER A 137 -26.65 18.31 31.74
CA SER A 137 -26.41 18.04 33.17
C SER A 137 -26.81 19.24 34.04
N ALA A 138 -26.42 20.45 33.61
CA ALA A 138 -26.77 21.69 34.33
C ALA A 138 -28.31 21.90 34.40
N VAL A 139 -29.05 21.54 33.36
CA VAL A 139 -30.52 21.57 33.37
C VAL A 139 -31.09 20.51 34.30
N ALA A 140 -30.58 19.27 34.25
CA ALA A 140 -31.04 18.18 35.09
C ALA A 140 -30.83 18.45 36.60
N GLU A 141 -29.74 19.16 36.93
CA GLU A 141 -29.42 19.60 38.29
C GLU A 141 -30.13 20.91 38.70
N GLY A 142 -30.92 21.52 37.80
CA GLY A 142 -31.67 22.75 38.08
C GLY A 142 -30.81 24.02 38.17
N ILE A 143 -29.57 23.98 37.68
CA ILE A 143 -28.65 25.14 37.67
C ILE A 143 -29.12 26.21 36.69
N VAL A 144 -29.61 25.80 35.53
CA VAL A 144 -30.02 26.70 34.44
C VAL A 144 -31.35 26.22 33.84
N PRO A 145 -32.28 27.13 33.50
CA PRO A 145 -33.52 26.75 32.81
C PRO A 145 -33.27 26.16 31.42
N ALA A 146 -34.10 25.21 30.99
CA ALA A 146 -34.03 24.59 29.67
C ALA A 146 -33.98 25.61 28.52
N ALA A 147 -34.76 26.69 28.60
CA ALA A 147 -34.77 27.74 27.58
C ALA A 147 -33.40 28.45 27.41
N SER A 148 -32.64 28.59 28.49
CA SER A 148 -31.30 29.19 28.46
C SER A 148 -30.27 28.19 27.96
N ALA A 149 -30.41 26.92 28.33
CA ALA A 149 -29.62 25.83 27.77
C ALA A 149 -29.75 25.70 26.24
N ASP A 150 -30.99 25.73 25.73
CA ASP A 150 -31.26 25.65 24.29
C ASP A 150 -30.62 26.81 23.52
N ARG A 151 -30.69 28.03 24.08
CA ARG A 151 -30.04 29.21 23.51
C ARG A 151 -28.51 29.09 23.53
N PHE A 152 -27.93 28.56 24.61
CA PHE A 152 -26.50 28.36 24.71
C PHE A 152 -26.03 27.35 23.65
N VAL A 153 -26.70 26.20 23.54
CA VAL A 153 -26.39 25.17 22.55
C VAL A 153 -26.50 25.74 21.14
N ALA A 154 -27.57 26.47 20.84
CA ALA A 154 -27.74 27.12 19.54
C ALA A 154 -26.66 28.18 19.24
N ALA A 155 -26.20 28.91 20.25
CA ALA A 155 -25.13 29.91 20.10
C ALA A 155 -23.76 29.23 19.90
N ALA A 156 -23.44 28.19 20.68
CA ALA A 156 -22.21 27.44 20.58
C ALA A 156 -22.08 26.68 19.24
N LYS A 157 -23.20 26.14 18.73
CA LYS A 157 -23.24 25.44 17.44
C LYS A 157 -22.95 26.37 16.25
N ARG A 158 -23.23 27.67 16.36
CA ARG A 158 -22.89 28.67 15.32
C ARG A 158 -21.39 28.99 15.25
N LEU A 159 -20.63 28.65 16.29
CA LEU A 159 -19.18 28.80 16.26
C LEU A 159 -18.59 27.66 15.45
N HIS A 160 -17.70 28.00 14.52
CA HIS A 160 -16.86 27.01 13.86
C HIS A 160 -16.03 26.27 14.92
N TYR A 161 -15.81 24.97 14.76
CA TYR A 161 -15.18 24.13 15.79
C TYR A 161 -13.75 24.61 16.17
N ARG A 162 -13.08 25.33 15.25
CA ARG A 162 -11.77 25.97 15.47
C ARG A 162 -11.80 27.12 16.47
N ASP A 163 -12.95 27.77 16.63
CA ASP A 163 -13.13 28.94 17.50
C ASP A 163 -13.99 28.60 18.74
N ARG A 164 -14.50 27.36 18.81
CA ARG A 164 -15.43 26.90 19.84
C ARG A 164 -14.72 26.65 21.17
N THR A 165 -14.44 27.72 21.89
CA THR A 165 -14.01 27.67 23.29
C THR A 165 -15.20 27.94 24.22
N LYS A 166 -15.15 27.51 25.48
CA LYS A 166 -16.19 27.82 26.48
C LYS A 166 -16.45 29.33 26.58
N ARG A 167 -15.38 30.12 26.61
CA ARG A 167 -15.44 31.58 26.63
C ARG A 167 -16.20 32.13 25.41
N ALA A 168 -15.82 31.72 24.21
CA ALA A 168 -16.48 32.17 22.99
C ALA A 168 -17.95 31.73 22.93
N ALA A 169 -18.26 30.51 23.38
CA ALA A 169 -19.62 30.00 23.47
C ALA A 169 -20.48 30.83 24.43
N LEU A 170 -19.95 31.15 25.62
CA LEU A 170 -20.63 32.01 26.61
C LEU A 170 -20.82 33.44 26.11
N GLU A 171 -19.81 34.03 25.45
CA GLU A 171 -19.93 35.36 24.82
C GLU A 171 -21.03 35.38 23.76
N ARG A 172 -21.07 34.38 22.87
CA ARG A 172 -22.10 34.26 21.84
C ARG A 172 -23.49 34.00 22.45
N ALA A 173 -23.54 33.29 23.58
CA ALA A 173 -24.75 33.09 24.36
C ALA A 173 -25.30 34.39 24.96
N ARG A 174 -24.44 35.27 25.48
CA ARG A 174 -24.84 36.61 25.95
C ARG A 174 -25.42 37.44 24.80
N GLU A 175 -24.76 37.44 23.65
CA GLU A 175 -25.24 38.13 22.44
C GLU A 175 -26.60 37.58 21.96
N ALA A 176 -26.86 36.29 22.16
CA ALA A 176 -28.13 35.64 21.86
C ALA A 176 -29.24 35.90 22.91
N GLY A 177 -28.97 36.76 23.92
CA GLY A 177 -29.96 37.20 24.89
C GLY A 177 -30.25 36.18 26.00
N ILE A 178 -29.28 35.36 26.38
CA ILE A 178 -29.38 34.58 27.63
C ILE A 178 -29.29 35.56 28.82
N PRO A 179 -30.16 35.44 29.85
CA PRO A 179 -30.08 36.28 31.03
C PRO A 179 -28.71 36.20 31.72
N GLU A 180 -28.13 37.33 32.13
CA GLU A 180 -26.79 37.34 32.74
C GLU A 180 -26.71 36.49 34.01
N ARG A 181 -27.82 36.38 34.76
CA ARG A 181 -27.90 35.49 35.93
C ARG A 181 -27.66 34.01 35.58
N ASP A 182 -28.11 33.57 34.40
CA ASP A 182 -28.01 32.20 33.93
C ASP A 182 -26.59 31.95 33.38
N VAL A 183 -26.00 32.94 32.71
CA VAL A 183 -24.60 32.90 32.26
C VAL A 183 -23.64 32.85 33.46
N ALA A 184 -23.92 33.63 34.51
CA ALA A 184 -23.10 33.71 35.72
C ALA A 184 -23.03 32.38 36.50
N VAL A 185 -24.06 31.53 36.41
CA VAL A 185 -24.05 30.17 37.00
C VAL A 185 -23.50 29.13 36.02
N LEU A 186 -23.72 29.31 34.71
CA LEU A 186 -23.27 28.35 33.70
C LEU A 186 -21.75 28.37 33.49
N ASP A 187 -21.11 29.54 33.52
CA ASP A 187 -19.65 29.67 33.36
C ASP A 187 -18.83 28.86 34.38
N PRO A 188 -19.02 29.04 35.71
CA PRO A 188 -18.32 28.22 36.69
C PRO A 188 -18.73 26.75 36.63
N TYR A 189 -19.99 26.44 36.28
CA TYR A 189 -20.45 25.07 36.12
C TYR A 189 -19.71 24.35 34.99
N LEU A 190 -19.64 24.95 33.80
CA LEU A 190 -18.89 24.40 32.66
C LEU A 190 -17.40 24.28 32.97
N SER A 191 -16.85 25.16 33.80
CA SER A 191 -15.44 25.14 34.19
C SER A 191 -15.13 24.04 35.22
N ALA A 192 -16.03 23.82 36.19
CA ALA A 192 -15.87 22.85 37.27
C ALA A 192 -16.28 21.43 36.87
N HIS A 193 -17.36 21.29 36.10
CA HIS A 193 -17.87 20.02 35.60
C HIS A 193 -17.32 19.73 34.22
N ARG A 194 -16.20 19.00 34.16
CA ARG A 194 -15.71 18.40 32.90
C ARG A 194 -16.47 17.10 32.60
N VAL A 195 -17.80 17.19 32.47
CA VAL A 195 -18.53 16.11 31.80
C VAL A 195 -18.03 16.10 30.36
N SER A 196 -17.30 15.04 30.00
CA SER A 196 -16.87 14.81 28.62
C SER A 196 -17.49 13.51 28.19
N GLN A 197 -18.55 13.62 27.38
CA GLN A 197 -19.21 12.48 26.78
C GLN A 197 -18.21 11.70 25.93
N LYS A 198 -17.31 12.39 25.23
CA LYS A 198 -16.23 11.76 24.47
C LYS A 198 -15.33 10.89 25.35
N ARG A 199 -14.96 11.38 26.54
CA ARG A 199 -14.17 10.61 27.50
C ARG A 199 -14.91 9.38 28.01
N GLU A 200 -16.19 9.52 28.36
CA GLU A 200 -17.01 8.41 28.82
C GLU A 200 -17.14 7.31 27.75
N ASP A 201 -17.41 7.69 26.51
CA ASP A 201 -17.50 6.77 25.37
C ASP A 201 -16.15 6.11 25.07
N ALA A 202 -15.05 6.85 25.15
CA ALA A 202 -13.69 6.34 24.96
C ALA A 202 -13.35 5.28 26.02
N LEU A 203 -13.69 5.55 27.29
CA LEU A 203 -13.54 4.60 28.38
C LEU A 203 -14.40 3.35 28.18
N ALA A 204 -15.64 3.53 27.74
CA ALA A 204 -16.55 2.42 27.44
C ALA A 204 -15.99 1.50 26.36
N LEU A 205 -15.40 2.05 25.29
CA LEU A 205 -14.74 1.27 24.25
C LEU A 205 -13.55 0.48 24.79
N VAL A 206 -12.67 1.10 25.58
CA VAL A 206 -11.50 0.41 26.15
C VAL A 206 -11.95 -0.73 27.07
N THR A 207 -12.95 -0.50 27.93
CA THR A 207 -13.51 -1.54 28.79
C THR A 207 -14.17 -2.67 27.99
N TYR A 208 -14.90 -2.33 26.93
CA TYR A 208 -15.52 -3.28 26.02
C TYR A 208 -14.47 -4.18 25.35
N MET A 209 -13.39 -3.58 24.82
CA MET A 209 -12.34 -4.32 24.12
C MET A 209 -11.57 -5.25 25.06
N ALA A 210 -11.27 -4.79 26.28
CA ALA A 210 -10.64 -5.63 27.31
C ALA A 210 -11.52 -6.84 27.68
N ALA A 211 -12.83 -6.63 27.87
CA ALA A 211 -13.76 -7.69 28.24
C ALA A 211 -13.96 -8.72 27.10
N ARG A 212 -13.85 -8.29 25.84
CA ARG A 212 -14.03 -9.14 24.65
C ARG A 212 -12.74 -9.68 24.04
N GLU A 213 -11.58 -9.41 24.62
CA GLU A 213 -10.29 -9.89 24.12
C GLU A 213 -10.29 -11.39 23.76
N PRO A 214 -10.82 -12.31 24.60
CA PRO A 214 -10.84 -13.74 24.25
C PRO A 214 -11.72 -14.05 23.02
N SER A 215 -12.79 -13.27 22.82
CA SER A 215 -13.73 -13.50 21.71
C SER A 215 -13.20 -13.01 20.36
N PHE A 216 -12.21 -12.11 20.34
CA PHE A 216 -11.57 -11.67 19.10
C PHE A 216 -10.58 -12.69 18.52
N ALA A 217 -10.36 -13.82 19.21
CA ALA A 217 -9.57 -14.93 18.68
C ALA A 217 -10.20 -15.54 17.42
N GLU A 218 -11.53 -15.61 17.38
CA GLU A 218 -12.28 -16.02 16.20
C GLU A 218 -12.28 -14.88 15.16
N PRO A 219 -11.86 -15.12 13.90
CA PRO A 219 -11.87 -14.09 12.88
C PRO A 219 -13.27 -13.52 12.62
N PHE A 220 -13.36 -12.21 12.40
CA PHE A 220 -14.59 -11.58 11.95
C PHE A 220 -15.01 -12.14 10.58
N SER A 221 -16.30 -12.46 10.43
CA SER A 221 -16.85 -12.93 9.16
C SER A 221 -17.71 -11.83 8.52
N PRO A 222 -17.22 -11.14 7.48
CA PRO A 222 -17.96 -10.04 6.86
C PRO A 222 -19.19 -10.56 6.10
N ALA A 223 -20.34 -9.94 6.32
CA ALA A 223 -21.55 -10.17 5.53
C ALA A 223 -21.54 -9.42 4.17
N PHE A 224 -20.38 -8.89 3.77
CA PHE A 224 -20.19 -8.13 2.54
C PHE A 224 -18.94 -8.61 1.80
N GLN A 225 -18.92 -8.40 0.48
CA GLN A 225 -17.72 -8.61 -0.33
C GLN A 225 -17.00 -7.28 -0.54
N PHE A 226 -15.74 -7.22 -0.12
CA PHE A 226 -14.93 -6.02 -0.33
C PHE A 226 -14.66 -5.76 -1.82
N GLN A 227 -15.03 -4.58 -2.30
CA GLN A 227 -14.84 -4.19 -3.70
C GLN A 227 -13.49 -3.51 -3.91
N ASN A 228 -12.60 -4.15 -4.65
CA ASN A 228 -11.27 -3.63 -4.96
C ASN A 228 -11.34 -2.59 -6.11
N THR A 229 -11.67 -1.34 -5.77
CA THR A 229 -11.83 -0.25 -6.76
C THR A 229 -10.50 0.38 -7.14
N ILE A 230 -10.47 1.12 -8.25
CA ILE A 230 -9.26 1.84 -8.71
C ILE A 230 -8.70 2.80 -7.64
N PHE A 231 -9.54 3.57 -6.95
CA PHE A 231 -9.12 4.44 -5.85
C PHE A 231 -8.50 3.69 -4.68
N TRP A 232 -8.98 2.48 -4.40
CA TRP A 232 -8.39 1.63 -3.37
C TRP A 232 -7.02 1.11 -3.81
N GLN A 233 -6.88 0.70 -5.06
CA GLN A 233 -5.61 0.25 -5.62
C GLN A 233 -4.57 1.37 -5.57
N GLU A 234 -4.94 2.58 -5.98
CA GLU A 234 -4.08 3.76 -5.91
C GLU A 234 -3.71 4.12 -4.47
N PHE A 235 -4.68 4.12 -3.56
CA PHE A 235 -4.44 4.33 -2.14
C PHE A 235 -3.46 3.31 -1.55
N THR A 236 -3.67 2.02 -1.82
CA THR A 236 -2.75 0.97 -1.36
C THR A 236 -1.39 1.05 -2.04
N ARG A 237 -1.27 1.67 -3.21
CA ARG A 237 0.01 1.97 -3.85
C ARG A 237 0.73 3.08 -3.11
N VAL A 238 0.10 4.23 -2.89
CA VAL A 238 0.75 5.37 -2.21
C VAL A 238 1.08 5.07 -0.75
N VAL A 239 0.13 4.50 0.00
CA VAL A 239 0.32 4.18 1.42
C VAL A 239 1.10 2.88 1.60
N GLY A 240 0.98 1.96 0.66
CA GLY A 240 1.74 0.71 0.65
C GLY A 240 3.11 0.81 -0.02
N ASP A 241 3.47 1.87 -0.75
CA ASP A 241 4.83 2.05 -1.31
C ASP A 241 5.84 2.49 -0.25
N VAL A 242 5.39 2.87 0.95
CA VAL A 242 6.24 2.84 2.17
C VAL A 242 6.78 1.41 2.44
N ARG A 243 6.32 0.39 1.70
CA ARG A 243 6.76 -1.00 1.77
C ARG A 243 7.81 -1.39 0.72
N GLY A 244 8.29 -0.45 -0.09
CA GLY A 244 9.42 -0.64 -1.00
C GLY A 244 10.70 -0.10 -0.38
N GLY A 245 11.42 -0.93 0.36
CA GLY A 245 12.83 -0.69 0.74
C GLY A 245 13.11 0.69 1.35
N GLY A 246 12.52 1.01 2.49
CA GLY A 246 13.18 1.95 3.39
C GLY A 246 14.53 1.34 3.75
N LEU A 247 15.63 1.94 3.32
CA LEU A 247 16.97 1.61 3.79
C LEU A 247 16.94 1.65 5.34
N PRO A 248 17.47 0.63 6.04
CA PRO A 248 17.37 0.58 7.49
C PRO A 248 18.07 1.77 8.17
N ASP A 249 17.47 2.16 9.28
CA ASP A 249 17.82 3.24 10.20
C ASP A 249 19.29 3.22 10.67
N VAL A 250 20.07 4.20 10.17
CA VAL A 250 21.10 4.93 10.92
C VAL A 250 21.07 6.36 10.39
N GLY A 251 20.93 7.36 11.29
CA GLY A 251 20.71 8.78 10.99
C GLY A 251 21.19 9.29 9.61
N GLN A 252 20.25 9.81 8.83
CA GLN A 252 20.34 10.16 7.39
C GLN A 252 20.31 8.95 6.44
N ALA A 253 19.23 8.17 6.46
CA ALA A 253 18.99 7.13 5.44
C ALA A 253 18.55 7.78 4.12
N LEU A 254 19.15 7.32 3.01
CA LEU A 254 18.72 7.64 1.65
C LEU A 254 17.28 7.17 1.45
N THR A 255 16.48 8.00 0.81
CA THR A 255 15.10 7.71 0.42
C THR A 255 15.05 7.01 -0.92
N PHE A 256 13.90 6.41 -1.24
CA PHE A 256 13.64 5.89 -2.58
C PHE A 256 13.81 6.98 -3.66
N GLU A 257 13.46 8.24 -3.34
CA GLU A 257 13.60 9.35 -4.27
C GLU A 257 15.07 9.69 -4.51
N ASP A 258 15.93 9.61 -3.48
CA ASP A 258 17.38 9.83 -3.65
C ASP A 258 17.99 8.80 -4.61
N VAL A 259 17.58 7.53 -4.51
CA VAL A 259 18.03 6.47 -5.43
C VAL A 259 17.49 6.68 -6.85
N LEU A 260 16.23 7.13 -6.98
CA LEU A 260 15.64 7.42 -8.28
C LEU A 260 16.31 8.61 -8.96
N ASP A 261 16.68 9.64 -8.21
CA ASP A 261 17.36 10.80 -8.75
C ASP A 261 18.75 10.44 -9.27
N GLU A 262 19.50 9.63 -8.52
CA GLU A 262 20.77 9.07 -9.03
C GLU A 262 20.56 8.27 -10.32
N LEU A 263 19.56 7.37 -10.35
CA LEU A 263 19.21 6.61 -11.54
C LEU A 263 18.90 7.52 -12.74
N ARG A 264 18.09 8.56 -12.53
CA ARG A 264 17.62 9.49 -13.59
C ARG A 264 18.72 10.38 -14.11
N LEU A 265 19.60 10.86 -13.24
CA LEU A 265 20.59 11.89 -13.56
C LEU A 265 21.93 11.31 -13.98
N HIS A 266 22.34 10.16 -13.42
CA HIS A 266 23.71 9.66 -13.56
C HIS A 266 23.83 8.34 -14.32
N PHE A 267 22.75 7.56 -14.44
CA PHE A 267 22.76 6.31 -15.19
C PHE A 267 22.01 6.48 -16.51
N GLY A 268 22.73 6.44 -17.64
CA GLY A 268 22.19 6.65 -19.00
C GLY A 268 21.17 5.61 -19.49
N SER A 269 20.59 4.83 -18.59
CA SER A 269 19.60 3.77 -18.81
C SER A 269 18.34 3.94 -17.95
N ALA A 270 18.14 5.11 -17.32
CA ALA A 270 16.96 5.40 -16.50
C ALA A 270 15.65 5.06 -17.19
N SER A 271 15.50 5.44 -18.46
CA SER A 271 14.30 5.13 -19.26
C SER A 271 14.07 3.62 -19.40
N THR A 272 15.12 2.85 -19.64
CA THR A 272 15.07 1.38 -19.72
C THR A 272 14.67 0.76 -18.38
N PHE A 273 15.24 1.24 -17.27
CA PHE A 273 14.89 0.75 -15.93
C PHE A 273 13.46 1.11 -15.53
N LEU A 274 13.00 2.32 -15.83
CA LEU A 274 11.62 2.75 -15.58
C LEU A 274 10.62 1.97 -16.44
N GLN A 275 10.96 1.70 -17.71
CA GLN A 275 10.14 0.84 -18.56
C GLN A 275 10.11 -0.61 -18.03
N GLY A 276 11.24 -1.14 -17.56
CA GLY A 276 11.30 -2.44 -16.90
C GLY A 276 10.45 -2.50 -15.62
N ALA A 277 10.47 -1.44 -14.80
CA ALA A 277 9.63 -1.32 -13.61
C ALA A 277 8.13 -1.30 -13.96
N LEU A 278 7.75 -0.57 -15.02
CA LEU A 278 6.38 -0.55 -15.51
C LEU A 278 5.92 -1.93 -16.01
N LEU A 279 6.77 -2.62 -16.78
CA LEU A 279 6.48 -3.99 -17.25
C LEU A 279 6.33 -4.96 -16.08
N ARG A 280 7.23 -4.90 -15.09
CA ARG A 280 7.13 -5.67 -13.85
C ARG A 280 5.80 -5.43 -13.14
N PHE A 281 5.42 -4.16 -12.97
CA PHE A 281 4.17 -3.77 -12.34
C PHE A 281 2.95 -4.34 -13.08
N LEU A 282 2.89 -4.16 -14.41
CA LEU A 282 1.78 -4.65 -15.23
C LEU A 282 1.70 -6.19 -15.22
N ALA A 283 2.84 -6.88 -15.22
CA ALA A 283 2.88 -8.33 -15.12
C ALA A 283 2.33 -8.84 -13.78
N ILE A 284 2.74 -8.26 -12.65
CA ILE A 284 2.20 -8.62 -11.33
C ILE A 284 0.68 -8.42 -11.30
N ARG A 285 0.20 -7.27 -11.81
CA ARG A 285 -1.22 -6.95 -11.85
C ARG A 285 -2.02 -7.89 -12.75
N GLU A 286 -1.48 -8.25 -13.90
CA GLU A 286 -2.12 -9.19 -14.83
C GLU A 286 -2.21 -10.59 -14.23
N CYS A 287 -1.16 -11.03 -13.53
CA CYS A 287 -1.16 -12.28 -12.79
C CYS A 287 -2.29 -12.33 -11.74
N GLU A 288 -2.42 -11.27 -10.94
CA GLU A 288 -3.48 -11.13 -9.94
C GLU A 288 -4.88 -11.04 -10.56
N ARG A 289 -5.04 -10.25 -11.63
CA ARG A 289 -6.31 -10.07 -12.35
C ARG A 289 -6.81 -11.36 -12.99
N SER A 290 -5.90 -12.14 -13.56
CA SER A 290 -6.20 -13.41 -14.23
C SER A 290 -6.21 -14.61 -13.27
N ASN A 291 -6.11 -14.36 -11.95
CA ASN A 291 -6.08 -15.35 -10.88
C ASN A 291 -5.08 -16.49 -11.13
N LEU A 292 -3.90 -16.13 -11.63
CA LEU A 292 -2.80 -17.06 -11.85
C LEU A 292 -2.13 -17.37 -10.50
N LEU A 293 -2.37 -18.58 -9.99
CA LEU A 293 -1.80 -19.01 -8.72
C LEU A 293 -0.32 -19.32 -8.88
N VAL A 294 0.49 -18.72 -8.00
CA VAL A 294 1.89 -19.11 -7.79
C VAL A 294 1.90 -20.01 -6.56
N ASP A 295 1.99 -21.32 -6.77
CA ASP A 295 2.15 -22.29 -5.69
C ASP A 295 3.62 -22.35 -5.20
N GLU A 296 3.86 -23.15 -4.16
CA GLU A 296 5.19 -23.27 -3.57
C GLU A 296 6.22 -23.91 -4.51
N GLU A 297 5.78 -24.79 -5.41
CA GLU A 297 6.63 -25.44 -6.40
C GLU A 297 7.08 -24.44 -7.46
N SER A 298 6.14 -23.70 -8.04
CA SER A 298 6.37 -22.61 -9.00
C SER A 298 7.28 -21.53 -8.41
N LEU A 299 7.14 -21.22 -7.11
CA LEU A 299 8.00 -20.28 -6.42
C LEU A 299 9.45 -20.79 -6.33
N LYS A 300 9.66 -22.08 -6.00
CA LYS A 300 11.00 -22.69 -5.95
C LYS A 300 11.64 -22.68 -7.33
N GLU A 301 10.90 -23.08 -8.37
CA GLU A 301 11.39 -23.06 -9.75
C GLU A 301 11.78 -21.64 -10.19
N SER A 302 10.98 -20.64 -9.83
CA SER A 302 11.26 -19.23 -10.12
C SER A 302 12.54 -18.74 -9.42
N ILE A 303 12.77 -19.13 -8.17
CA ILE A 303 14.02 -18.81 -7.45
C ILE A 303 15.21 -19.44 -8.17
N GLU A 304 15.12 -20.71 -8.57
CA GLU A 304 16.20 -21.38 -9.28
C GLU A 304 16.47 -20.78 -10.66
N ARG A 305 15.41 -20.44 -11.41
CA ARG A 305 15.51 -19.73 -12.69
C ARG A 305 16.24 -18.40 -12.52
N PHE A 306 15.80 -17.58 -11.56
CA PHE A 306 16.45 -16.31 -11.25
C PHE A 306 17.93 -16.50 -10.89
N ARG A 307 18.25 -17.48 -10.04
CA ARG A 307 19.63 -17.77 -9.65
C ARG A 307 20.49 -18.20 -10.83
N ARG A 308 19.96 -18.99 -11.78
CA ARG A 308 20.67 -19.36 -13.01
C ARG A 308 20.91 -18.15 -13.91
N GLU A 309 19.90 -17.32 -14.11
CA GLU A 309 19.97 -16.13 -14.97
C GLU A 309 20.98 -15.08 -14.46
N HIS A 310 21.19 -15.01 -13.14
CA HIS A 310 22.08 -14.05 -12.48
C HIS A 310 23.41 -14.67 -12.00
N GLY A 311 23.71 -15.92 -12.35
CA GLY A 311 24.97 -16.57 -11.96
C GLY A 311 25.10 -16.89 -10.45
N LEU A 312 24.00 -16.92 -9.70
CA LEU A 312 23.94 -17.13 -8.24
C LEU A 312 23.86 -18.63 -7.88
N LEU A 313 24.73 -19.43 -8.50
CA LEU A 313 24.66 -20.89 -8.44
C LEU A 313 25.10 -21.45 -7.07
N SER A 314 25.97 -20.77 -6.34
CA SER A 314 26.39 -21.18 -4.99
C SER A 314 25.59 -20.46 -3.89
N GLY A 315 25.41 -21.13 -2.74
CA GLY A 315 24.74 -20.52 -1.58
C GLY A 315 25.45 -19.26 -1.08
N ALA A 316 26.78 -19.24 -1.12
CA ALA A 316 27.58 -18.07 -0.75
C ALA A 316 27.39 -16.89 -1.71
N ALA A 317 27.31 -17.14 -3.03
CA ALA A 317 27.02 -16.08 -4.01
C ALA A 317 25.60 -15.52 -3.83
N PHE A 318 24.62 -16.39 -3.58
CA PHE A 318 23.24 -15.98 -3.34
C PHE A 318 23.10 -15.12 -2.07
N THR A 319 23.76 -15.52 -0.97
CA THR A 319 23.75 -14.72 0.27
C THR A 319 24.44 -13.37 0.08
N ARG A 320 25.59 -13.30 -0.59
CA ARG A 320 26.24 -12.02 -0.90
C ARG A 320 25.33 -11.11 -1.73
N TRP A 321 24.70 -11.64 -2.76
CA TRP A 321 23.76 -10.87 -3.58
C TRP A 321 22.61 -10.30 -2.74
N ARG A 322 22.01 -11.11 -1.86
CA ARG A 322 20.94 -10.64 -0.96
C ARG A 322 21.40 -9.49 -0.07
N THR A 323 22.56 -9.64 0.59
CA THR A 323 23.11 -8.60 1.46
C THR A 323 23.44 -7.32 0.69
N SER A 324 24.00 -7.42 -0.52
CA SER A 324 24.31 -6.25 -1.34
C SER A 324 23.10 -5.56 -1.98
N ASN A 325 21.91 -6.15 -1.88
CA ASN A 325 20.66 -5.58 -2.40
C ASN A 325 19.64 -5.31 -1.28
N ASP A 326 20.12 -5.20 -0.03
CA ASP A 326 19.28 -4.92 1.15
C ASP A 326 18.10 -5.88 1.34
N LEU A 327 18.28 -7.14 0.91
CA LEU A 327 17.33 -8.24 1.09
C LEU A 327 17.78 -9.14 2.25
N THR A 328 17.91 -8.55 3.44
CA THR A 328 18.41 -9.25 4.63
C THR A 328 17.31 -10.04 5.34
N GLU A 329 16.09 -9.50 5.38
CA GLU A 329 14.97 -10.13 6.07
C GLU A 329 14.30 -11.21 5.21
N VAL A 330 13.87 -12.29 5.87
CA VAL A 330 13.21 -13.43 5.19
C VAL A 330 11.95 -12.98 4.45
N ASP A 331 11.17 -12.08 5.04
CA ASP A 331 9.94 -11.57 4.42
C ASP A 331 10.19 -10.71 3.19
N GLN A 332 11.28 -9.94 3.18
CA GLN A 332 11.68 -9.14 2.01
C GLN A 332 12.08 -10.07 0.84
N VAL A 333 12.89 -11.09 1.13
CA VAL A 333 13.32 -12.10 0.15
C VAL A 333 12.10 -12.84 -0.40
N LEU A 334 11.22 -13.33 0.47
CA LEU A 334 10.01 -14.04 0.06
C LEU A 334 9.08 -13.17 -0.79
N ARG A 335 8.90 -11.89 -0.42
CA ARG A 335 8.11 -10.95 -1.23
C ARG A 335 8.72 -10.77 -2.61
N PHE A 336 10.01 -10.47 -2.69
CA PHE A 336 10.71 -10.27 -3.97
C PHE A 336 10.52 -11.47 -4.91
N PHE A 337 10.69 -12.69 -4.41
CA PHE A 337 10.58 -13.89 -5.23
C PHE A 337 9.14 -14.27 -5.57
N LYS A 338 8.15 -13.97 -4.71
CA LYS A 338 6.74 -14.09 -5.09
C LYS A 338 6.40 -13.17 -6.25
N ASP A 339 6.85 -11.93 -6.21
CA ASP A 339 6.65 -11.00 -7.32
C ASP A 339 7.42 -11.43 -8.57
N GLN A 340 8.64 -11.95 -8.41
CA GLN A 340 9.40 -12.49 -9.54
C GLN A 340 8.72 -13.69 -10.18
N ALA A 341 8.14 -14.59 -9.40
CA ALA A 341 7.39 -15.73 -9.91
C ALA A 341 6.16 -15.29 -10.69
N ARG A 342 5.44 -14.26 -10.23
CA ARG A 342 4.32 -13.66 -10.97
C ARG A 342 4.75 -13.09 -12.32
N VAL A 343 5.89 -12.40 -12.35
CA VAL A 343 6.47 -11.86 -13.59
C VAL A 343 6.78 -12.99 -14.56
N TYR A 344 7.51 -14.02 -14.13
CA TYR A 344 7.80 -15.17 -15.00
C TYR A 344 6.54 -15.87 -15.50
N THR A 345 5.52 -16.00 -14.65
CA THR A 345 4.24 -16.62 -15.05
C THR A 345 3.58 -15.85 -16.19
N VAL A 346 3.59 -14.52 -16.13
CA VAL A 346 3.03 -13.67 -17.20
C VAL A 346 3.93 -13.69 -18.44
N ASP A 347 5.24 -13.58 -18.27
CA ASP A 347 6.19 -13.64 -19.38
C ASP A 347 6.01 -14.96 -20.16
N ASP A 348 6.01 -16.10 -19.47
CA ASP A 348 5.88 -17.41 -20.10
C ASP A 348 4.52 -17.58 -20.79
N ARG A 349 3.44 -16.97 -20.26
CA ARG A 349 2.09 -17.06 -20.82
C ARG A 349 1.87 -16.15 -22.03
N PHE A 350 2.46 -14.96 -22.02
CA PHE A 350 2.18 -13.91 -23.02
C PHE A 350 3.35 -13.61 -23.95
N ALA A 351 4.50 -14.27 -23.81
CA ALA A 351 5.68 -14.04 -24.65
C ALA A 351 5.35 -14.09 -26.15
N LEU A 352 4.63 -15.13 -26.61
CA LEU A 352 4.27 -15.27 -28.02
C LEU A 352 3.36 -14.13 -28.50
N ASN A 353 2.37 -13.73 -27.69
CA ASN A 353 1.50 -12.60 -28.01
C ASN A 353 2.29 -11.28 -28.08
N ALA A 354 3.27 -11.10 -27.19
CA ALA A 354 4.11 -9.91 -27.15
C ALA A 354 5.02 -9.80 -28.40
N GLN A 355 5.40 -10.92 -29.02
CA GLN A 355 6.24 -10.92 -30.23
C GLN A 355 5.60 -10.17 -31.40
N HIS A 356 4.27 -10.12 -31.48
CA HIS A 356 3.56 -9.38 -32.54
C HIS A 356 3.84 -7.87 -32.51
N TYR A 357 4.28 -7.32 -31.38
CA TYR A 357 4.58 -5.90 -31.21
C TYR A 357 6.06 -5.56 -31.45
N VAL A 358 6.93 -6.55 -31.64
CA VAL A 358 8.38 -6.32 -31.77
C VAL A 358 8.72 -5.38 -32.92
N LEU A 359 8.03 -5.48 -34.06
CA LEU A 359 8.29 -4.58 -35.19
C LEU A 359 7.94 -3.12 -34.86
N ASP A 360 6.86 -2.88 -34.12
CA ASP A 360 6.48 -1.53 -33.70
C ASP A 360 7.43 -0.98 -32.64
N CYS A 361 7.91 -1.83 -31.72
CA CYS A 361 8.97 -1.47 -30.78
C CYS A 361 10.28 -1.08 -31.51
N LEU A 362 10.68 -1.84 -32.54
CA LEU A 362 11.85 -1.53 -33.36
C LEU A 362 11.69 -0.21 -34.12
N ARG A 363 10.47 0.12 -34.58
CA ARG A 363 10.18 1.40 -35.24
C ARG A 363 10.28 2.54 -34.24
N GLY A 364 9.68 2.40 -33.06
CA GLY A 364 9.74 3.38 -31.99
C GLY A 364 11.16 3.63 -31.47
N SER A 365 12.02 2.62 -31.50
CA SER A 365 13.41 2.73 -31.05
C SER A 365 14.38 3.20 -32.15
N GLY A 366 13.93 3.38 -33.39
CA GLY A 366 14.77 3.70 -34.55
C GLY A 366 15.69 2.54 -35.03
N MET A 367 15.55 1.33 -34.47
CA MET A 367 16.39 0.17 -34.86
C MET A 367 15.82 -0.62 -36.03
N TYR A 368 14.58 -0.36 -36.43
CA TYR A 368 13.90 -1.12 -37.47
C TYR A 368 14.67 -1.21 -38.79
N GLU A 369 15.17 -0.07 -39.28
CA GLU A 369 15.90 -0.02 -40.55
C GLU A 369 17.16 -0.89 -40.51
N ALA A 370 18.00 -0.73 -39.48
CA ALA A 370 19.23 -1.49 -39.32
C ALA A 370 18.97 -3.01 -39.23
N VAL A 371 17.95 -3.42 -38.48
CA VAL A 371 17.59 -4.84 -38.34
C VAL A 371 17.07 -5.41 -39.67
N VAL A 372 16.23 -4.66 -40.39
CA VAL A 372 15.65 -5.10 -41.67
C VAL A 372 16.71 -5.18 -42.77
N GLU A 373 17.59 -4.20 -42.89
CA GLU A 373 18.68 -4.23 -43.89
C GLU A 373 19.62 -5.41 -43.64
N ARG A 374 20.03 -5.62 -42.39
CA ARG A 374 20.84 -6.80 -42.03
C ARG A 374 20.13 -8.12 -42.33
N ALA A 375 18.82 -8.20 -42.11
CA ALA A 375 18.04 -9.39 -42.43
C ALA A 375 17.95 -9.64 -43.95
N LYS A 376 17.83 -8.58 -44.77
CA LYS A 376 17.83 -8.67 -46.24
C LYS A 376 19.20 -9.13 -46.77
N GLU A 377 20.29 -8.57 -46.27
CA GLU A 377 21.66 -8.97 -46.63
C GLU A 377 21.88 -10.46 -46.34
N LYS A 378 21.52 -10.90 -45.13
CA LYS A 378 21.61 -12.30 -44.73
C LYS A 378 20.78 -13.22 -45.63
N ARG A 379 19.56 -12.81 -46.00
CA ARG A 379 18.72 -13.59 -46.91
C ARG A 379 19.38 -13.76 -48.29
N ARG A 380 19.92 -12.67 -48.87
CA ARG A 380 20.63 -12.72 -50.17
C ARG A 380 21.86 -13.64 -50.12
N PHE A 381 22.60 -13.63 -49.00
CA PHE A 381 23.72 -14.55 -48.80
C PHE A 381 23.24 -16.01 -48.76
N LEU A 382 22.21 -16.31 -47.97
CA LEU A 382 21.70 -17.68 -47.83
C LEU A 382 21.08 -18.24 -49.12
N GLU A 383 20.55 -17.38 -50.01
CA GLU A 383 20.06 -17.79 -51.34
C GLU A 383 21.19 -18.25 -52.27
N THR A 384 22.42 -17.76 -52.07
CA THR A 384 23.60 -18.11 -52.88
C THR A 384 24.52 -19.12 -52.18
N ALA A 385 24.28 -19.40 -50.90
CA ALA A 385 25.05 -20.34 -50.11
C ALA A 385 24.75 -21.80 -50.54
N PRO A 386 25.77 -22.66 -50.69
CA PRO A 386 25.57 -24.05 -51.03
C PRO A 386 24.84 -24.81 -49.89
N PRO A 387 23.82 -25.62 -50.19
CA PRO A 387 23.12 -26.40 -49.17
C PRO A 387 24.06 -27.45 -48.54
N PRO A 388 23.80 -27.87 -47.28
CA PRO A 388 24.57 -28.92 -46.63
C PRO A 388 24.49 -30.23 -47.43
N ARG A 389 25.63 -30.92 -47.58
CA ARG A 389 25.74 -32.08 -48.49
C ARG A 389 25.40 -33.40 -47.81
N THR A 390 25.53 -33.50 -46.49
CA THR A 390 25.27 -34.72 -45.69
C THR A 390 24.75 -34.39 -44.29
N GLN A 391 24.20 -35.38 -43.58
CA GLN A 391 23.71 -35.23 -42.20
C GLN A 391 24.86 -35.00 -41.19
N HIS A 392 26.06 -35.52 -41.48
CA HIS A 392 27.26 -35.28 -40.68
C HIS A 392 27.73 -33.81 -40.78
N ASP A 393 27.65 -33.22 -41.98
CA ASP A 393 27.93 -31.79 -42.25
C ASP A 393 26.97 -30.88 -41.46
N VAL A 394 25.71 -31.27 -41.28
CA VAL A 394 24.75 -30.53 -40.45
C VAL A 394 25.15 -30.54 -38.97
N GLN A 395 25.58 -31.69 -38.43
CA GLN A 395 25.92 -31.81 -37.02
C GLN A 395 27.20 -31.03 -36.66
N GLU A 396 28.22 -31.10 -37.53
CA GLU A 396 29.46 -30.33 -37.36
C GLU A 396 29.20 -28.80 -37.41
N ARG A 397 28.29 -28.34 -38.29
CA ARG A 397 27.90 -26.93 -38.35
C ARG A 397 27.23 -26.45 -37.07
N VAL A 398 26.34 -27.27 -36.49
CA VAL A 398 25.65 -26.95 -35.23
C VAL A 398 26.64 -26.82 -34.08
N GLU A 399 27.59 -27.74 -33.96
CA GLU A 399 28.62 -27.69 -32.90
C GLU A 399 29.48 -26.42 -33.02
N ARG A 400 29.97 -26.11 -34.21
CA ARG A 400 30.76 -24.89 -34.45
C ARG A 400 29.97 -23.60 -34.18
N ALA A 401 28.70 -23.57 -34.56
CA ALA A 401 27.83 -22.43 -34.30
C ALA A 401 27.56 -22.23 -32.80
N LEU A 402 27.41 -23.33 -32.04
CA LEU A 402 27.24 -23.29 -30.59
C LEU A 402 28.50 -22.81 -29.87
N ASP A 403 29.68 -23.28 -30.27
CA ASP A 403 30.96 -22.84 -29.72
C ASP A 403 31.21 -21.36 -30.00
N TRP A 404 30.95 -20.91 -31.24
CA TRP A 404 31.02 -19.50 -31.58
C TRP A 404 30.04 -18.67 -30.74
N TYR A 405 28.79 -19.09 -30.64
CA TYR A 405 27.78 -18.38 -29.84
C TYR A 405 28.12 -18.34 -28.35
N ALA A 406 28.74 -19.40 -27.83
CA ALA A 406 29.26 -19.43 -26.46
C ALA A 406 30.38 -18.41 -26.27
N SER A 407 31.26 -18.22 -27.26
CA SER A 407 32.37 -17.27 -27.20
C SER A 407 31.91 -15.79 -27.21
N LEU A 408 30.75 -15.49 -27.79
CA LEU A 408 30.13 -14.15 -27.75
C LEU A 408 29.50 -13.79 -26.40
N GLY A 409 29.08 -14.80 -25.62
CA GLY A 409 28.30 -14.62 -24.41
C GLY A 409 29.09 -14.97 -23.15
N GLY A 410 29.80 -13.97 -22.60
CA GLY A 410 30.69 -14.10 -21.44
C GLY A 410 30.16 -14.96 -20.28
N ARG A 411 31.08 -15.74 -19.69
CA ARG A 411 31.04 -16.56 -18.45
C ARG A 411 29.69 -16.68 -17.71
N ASN A 412 28.63 -17.15 -18.36
CA ASN A 412 27.42 -17.60 -17.67
C ASN A 412 27.17 -19.05 -18.08
N GLY A 413 27.52 -19.97 -17.19
CA GLY A 413 27.68 -21.42 -17.40
C GLY A 413 26.42 -22.22 -17.77
N ALA A 414 25.43 -21.61 -18.43
CA ALA A 414 24.34 -22.33 -19.08
C ALA A 414 24.77 -22.79 -20.49
N ARG A 415 24.44 -24.04 -20.85
CA ARG A 415 24.70 -24.58 -22.19
C ARG A 415 23.99 -23.71 -23.24
N PRO A 416 24.65 -23.30 -24.34
CA PRO A 416 24.07 -22.35 -25.29
C PRO A 416 22.73 -22.79 -25.90
N GLU A 417 22.52 -24.11 -26.01
CA GLU A 417 21.29 -24.75 -26.50
C GLU A 417 20.03 -24.47 -25.67
N SER A 418 20.19 -24.12 -24.39
CA SER A 418 19.08 -23.81 -23.47
C SER A 418 18.57 -22.37 -23.58
N ARG A 419 19.17 -21.55 -24.46
CA ARG A 419 18.87 -20.11 -24.58
C ARG A 419 17.71 -19.79 -25.54
N HIS A 420 17.12 -20.78 -26.20
CA HIS A 420 16.09 -20.59 -27.23
C HIS A 420 14.85 -19.82 -26.72
N VAL A 421 14.34 -20.17 -25.51
CA VAL A 421 13.20 -19.48 -24.89
C VAL A 421 13.50 -18.00 -24.65
N ARG A 422 14.66 -17.70 -24.08
CA ARG A 422 15.09 -16.32 -23.78
C ARG A 422 15.36 -15.51 -25.05
N ALA A 423 15.74 -16.17 -26.13
CA ALA A 423 15.94 -15.56 -27.44
C ALA A 423 14.64 -15.42 -28.25
N GLY A 424 13.50 -15.86 -27.72
CA GLY A 424 12.19 -15.73 -28.35
C GLY A 424 11.89 -16.78 -29.43
N TYR A 425 12.59 -17.92 -29.44
CA TYR A 425 12.34 -19.01 -30.38
C TYR A 425 11.35 -20.02 -29.79
N GLU A 426 10.43 -20.52 -30.62
CA GLU A 426 9.38 -21.48 -30.24
C GLU A 426 9.96 -22.80 -29.73
N ASP A 427 11.06 -23.26 -30.32
CA ASP A 427 11.72 -24.50 -29.96
C ASP A 427 13.24 -24.43 -30.19
N LYS A 428 13.93 -25.44 -29.64
CA LYS A 428 15.40 -25.56 -29.74
C LYS A 428 15.87 -25.77 -31.18
N GLU A 429 15.15 -26.53 -32.00
CA GLU A 429 15.54 -26.84 -33.37
C GLU A 429 15.52 -25.59 -34.25
N THR A 430 14.46 -24.79 -34.15
CA THR A 430 14.32 -23.50 -34.85
C THR A 430 15.44 -22.53 -34.45
N PHE A 431 15.78 -22.48 -33.15
CA PHE A 431 16.92 -21.69 -32.67
C PHE A 431 18.25 -22.15 -33.25
N LEU A 432 18.53 -23.45 -33.24
CA LEU A 432 19.79 -24.00 -33.77
C LEU A 432 19.93 -23.76 -35.27
N VAL A 433 18.85 -23.88 -36.04
CA VAL A 433 18.84 -23.55 -37.47
C VAL A 433 19.14 -22.07 -37.71
N ALA A 434 18.51 -21.18 -36.94
CA ALA A 434 18.77 -19.74 -37.04
C ALA A 434 20.22 -19.40 -36.65
N LEU A 435 20.77 -20.07 -35.64
CA LEU A 435 22.14 -19.88 -35.18
C LEU A 435 23.17 -20.33 -36.22
N CYS A 436 22.96 -21.47 -36.87
CA CYS A 436 23.84 -21.95 -37.94
C CYS A 436 23.87 -20.96 -39.11
N LYS A 437 22.70 -20.48 -39.55
CA LYS A 437 22.58 -19.45 -40.59
C LYS A 437 23.31 -18.16 -40.22
N GLU A 438 23.23 -17.76 -38.96
CA GLU A 438 23.93 -16.58 -38.45
C GLU A 438 25.45 -16.79 -38.46
N PHE A 439 25.93 -17.93 -37.98
CA PHE A 439 27.35 -18.27 -37.95
C PHE A 439 27.97 -18.22 -39.34
N GLU A 440 27.34 -18.87 -40.32
CA GLU A 440 27.82 -18.90 -41.71
C GLU A 440 27.89 -17.49 -42.33
N PHE A 441 26.86 -16.67 -42.09
CA PHE A 441 26.81 -15.30 -42.57
C PHE A 441 27.93 -14.44 -41.97
N VAL A 442 28.16 -14.52 -40.67
CA VAL A 442 29.22 -13.75 -39.98
C VAL A 442 30.62 -14.20 -40.45
N GLN A 443 30.84 -15.51 -40.61
CA GLN A 443 32.11 -16.03 -41.14
C GLN A 443 32.39 -15.55 -42.56
N ALA A 444 31.37 -15.52 -43.43
CA ALA A 444 31.51 -15.01 -44.79
C ALA A 444 31.79 -13.50 -44.84
N GLN A 445 31.16 -12.71 -43.98
CA GLN A 445 31.47 -11.28 -43.83
C GLN A 445 32.91 -11.06 -43.36
N ALA A 446 33.36 -11.83 -42.37
CA ALA A 446 34.73 -11.76 -41.86
C ALA A 446 35.78 -12.13 -42.93
N ALA A 447 35.51 -13.17 -43.74
CA ALA A 447 36.38 -13.57 -44.85
C ALA A 447 36.49 -12.51 -45.96
N THR A 448 35.41 -11.78 -46.23
CA THR A 448 35.36 -10.70 -47.25
C THR A 448 36.07 -9.42 -46.79
N LEU A 449 36.11 -9.18 -45.47
CA LEU A 449 36.82 -8.05 -44.84
C LEU A 449 38.33 -8.33 -44.69
N GLY A 450 38.73 -9.59 -44.53
CA GLY A 450 40.14 -9.99 -44.46
C GLY A 450 40.86 -10.11 -45.81
N SER A 451 40.13 -10.00 -46.93
CA SER A 451 40.65 -10.07 -48.29
C SER A 451 40.73 -8.70 -49.01
N ARG A 452 40.59 -7.59 -48.28
CA ARG A 452 40.68 -6.21 -48.78
C ARG A 452 41.93 -5.50 -48.30
#